data_AF-A0A804MDJ7-F1
#
_entry.id   AF-A0A804MDJ7-F1
#
_cell.length_a   1.000
_cell.length_b   1.000
_cell.length_c   1.000
_cell.angle_alpha   90.00
_cell.angle_beta   90.00
_cell.angle_gamma   90.00
#
_symmetry.space_group_name_H-M   'P 1'
#
loop_
_entity.id
_entity.type
_entity.pdbx_description
1 polymer ?
#
loop_
_entity_poly.entity_id
_entity_poly.type
_entity_poly.pdbx_seq_one_letter_code
_entity_poly.pdbx_strand_id
1 'polypeptide(L)'
;MRQILGPNLPKFTEGEKKLLKNQIDFIGVNHYQTFYVKDCIYSPCDMDAYPSEALVSISTERNGIPIGKPTPVANTYAVPSSMEKLVMYLNQRYKNIPLYIT
;
A
#
# COMPACT_ATOMS: atom_id res chain seq x y z
N MET A 1 -3.29 2.90 11.04
CA MET A 1 -2.36 2.04 11.80
C MET A 1 -2.51 2.19 13.31
N ARG A 2 -2.13 3.31 13.95
CA ARG A 2 -2.24 3.47 15.44
C ARG A 2 -3.64 3.16 16.00
N GLN A 3 -4.70 3.63 15.35
CA GLN A 3 -6.09 3.37 15.76
C GLN A 3 -6.49 1.89 15.64
N ILE A 4 -5.98 1.19 14.62
CA ILE A 4 -6.36 -0.20 14.33
C ILE A 4 -5.56 -1.17 15.20
N LEU A 5 -4.24 -0.96 15.32
CA LEU A 5 -3.34 -1.86 16.04
C LEU A 5 -3.26 -1.56 17.54
N GLY A 6 -3.60 -0.33 17.97
CA GLY A 6 -3.64 0.06 19.38
C GLY A 6 -2.31 -0.26 20.10
N PRO A 7 -2.36 -0.96 21.25
CA PRO A 7 -1.16 -1.36 22.01
C PRO A 7 -0.20 -2.29 21.27
N ASN A 8 -0.65 -3.00 20.23
CA ASN A 8 0.20 -3.93 19.46
C ASN A 8 1.21 -3.20 18.56
N LEU A 9 1.04 -1.88 18.36
CA LEU A 9 1.98 -1.06 17.63
C LEU A 9 2.97 -0.39 18.60
N PRO A 10 4.28 -0.73 18.55
CA PRO A 10 5.29 -0.08 19.36
C PRO A 10 5.32 1.43 19.17
N LYS A 11 5.64 2.15 20.25
CA LYS A 11 5.79 3.60 20.23
C LYS A 11 7.28 3.94 20.17
N PHE A 12 7.65 4.76 19.19
CA PHE A 12 8.97 5.40 19.21
C PHE A 12 9.11 6.30 20.44
N THR A 13 10.23 6.16 21.12
CA THR A 13 10.77 7.12 22.09
C THR A 13 11.10 8.45 21.43
N GLU A 14 11.28 9.52 22.21
CA GLU A 14 11.68 10.81 21.66
C GLU A 14 13.07 10.77 20.98
N GLY A 15 13.99 9.95 21.49
CA GLY A 15 15.30 9.71 20.88
C GLY A 15 15.17 9.09 19.48
N GLU A 16 14.38 8.03 19.35
CA GLU A 16 14.13 7.36 18.06
C GLU A 16 13.42 8.29 17.07
N LYS A 17 12.42 9.06 17.52
CA LYS A 17 11.76 10.06 16.66
C LYS A 17 12.76 11.09 16.12
N LYS A 18 13.73 11.52 16.94
CA LYS A 18 14.78 12.45 16.52
C LYS A 18 15.72 11.83 15.48
N LEU A 19 16.05 10.54 15.64
CA LEU A 19 16.84 9.80 14.65
C LEU A 19 16.08 9.63 13.32
N LEU A 20 14.77 9.39 13.35
CA LEU A 20 13.97 9.18 12.13
C LEU A 20 13.60 10.47 11.39
N LYS A 21 13.67 11.63 12.05
CA LYS A 21 13.20 12.89 11.47
C LYS A 21 14.21 13.42 10.45
N ASN A 22 13.76 13.56 9.20
CA ASN A 22 14.46 14.24 8.09
C ASN A 22 15.82 13.63 7.71
N GLN A 23 16.00 12.31 7.82
CA GLN A 23 17.27 11.64 7.49
C GLN A 23 17.20 10.80 6.19
N ILE A 24 16.37 11.19 5.22
CA ILE A 24 16.27 10.45 3.95
C ILE A 24 16.67 11.34 2.77
N ASP A 25 17.65 10.87 2.00
CA ASP A 25 18.14 11.55 0.79
C ASP A 25 17.32 11.18 -0.45
N PHE A 26 16.77 9.97 -0.46
CA PHE A 26 15.90 9.46 -1.53
C PHE A 26 14.95 8.38 -1.01
N ILE A 27 13.96 8.04 -1.84
CA ILE A 27 13.00 6.96 -1.62
C ILE A 27 13.14 5.94 -2.76
N GLY A 28 13.42 4.68 -2.44
CA GLY A 28 13.32 3.55 -3.37
C GLY A 28 11.93 2.93 -3.32
N VAL A 29 11.35 2.60 -4.48
CA VAL A 29 9.99 2.07 -4.60
C VAL A 29 9.98 0.82 -5.46
N ASN A 30 9.55 -0.29 -4.84
CA ASN A 30 9.24 -1.54 -5.53
C ASN A 30 7.74 -1.60 -5.84
N HIS A 31 7.38 -1.76 -7.11
CA HIS A 31 5.97 -1.87 -7.53
C HIS A 31 5.76 -3.03 -8.48
N TYR A 32 5.02 -4.04 -8.03
CA TYR A 32 4.76 -5.27 -8.79
C TYR A 32 3.29 -5.51 -9.09
N GLN A 33 2.40 -5.11 -8.17
CA GLN A 33 0.99 -5.47 -8.20
C GLN A 33 0.10 -4.29 -7.84
N THR A 34 -1.13 -4.34 -8.33
CA THR A 34 -2.19 -3.38 -7.98
C THR A 34 -3.45 -4.16 -7.70
N PHE A 35 -4.18 -3.73 -6.67
CA PHE A 35 -5.42 -4.35 -6.25
C PHE A 35 -6.53 -3.32 -6.17
N TYR A 36 -7.77 -3.77 -6.38
CA TYR A 36 -8.93 -3.08 -5.85
C TYR A 36 -8.99 -3.30 -4.34
N VAL A 37 -9.42 -2.28 -3.60
CA VAL A 37 -9.54 -2.32 -2.15
C VAL A 37 -10.96 -1.89 -1.76
N LYS A 38 -11.55 -2.61 -0.81
CA LYS A 38 -12.85 -2.30 -0.19
C LYS A 38 -12.64 -2.11 1.31
N ASP A 39 -13.26 -1.07 1.86
CA ASP A 39 -13.33 -0.83 3.31
C ASP A 39 -14.04 -1.99 4.03
N CYS A 40 -13.51 -2.40 5.18
CA CYS A 40 -14.16 -3.35 6.09
C CYS A 40 -14.30 -2.80 7.51
N ILE A 41 -14.07 -1.49 7.72
CA ILE A 41 -14.30 -0.85 9.02
C ILE A 41 -15.79 -0.54 9.18
N TYR A 42 -16.43 -0.04 8.12
CA TYR A 42 -17.83 0.40 8.14
C TYR A 42 -18.70 -0.34 7.12
N SER A 43 -18.12 -1.35 6.43
CA SER A 43 -18.82 -2.12 5.40
C SER A 43 -18.66 -3.62 5.65
N PRO A 44 -19.67 -4.46 5.33
CA PRO A 44 -19.54 -5.90 5.42
C PRO A 44 -18.47 -6.42 4.46
N CYS A 45 -17.59 -7.30 4.96
CA CYS A 45 -16.54 -7.96 4.20
C CYS A 45 -16.38 -9.41 4.64
N ASP A 46 -16.04 -10.27 3.67
CA ASP A 46 -15.50 -11.59 3.96
C ASP A 46 -14.02 -11.42 4.31
N MET A 47 -13.72 -11.51 5.61
CA MET A 47 -12.37 -11.25 6.16
C MET A 47 -11.36 -12.37 5.84
N ASP A 48 -11.76 -13.40 5.11
CA ASP A 48 -10.87 -14.45 4.59
C ASP A 48 -9.89 -13.91 3.53
N ALA A 49 -10.16 -12.71 2.99
CA ALA A 49 -9.24 -11.99 2.13
C ALA A 49 -8.18 -11.22 2.95
N TYR A 50 -6.93 -11.68 2.90
CA TYR A 50 -5.74 -10.94 3.36
C TYR A 50 -5.70 -9.51 2.76
N PRO A 51 -5.26 -8.45 3.48
CA PRO A 51 -4.71 -8.41 4.83
C PRO A 51 -5.73 -7.97 5.89
N SER A 52 -6.08 -8.88 6.80
CA SER A 52 -7.14 -8.69 7.80
C SER A 52 -6.83 -7.58 8.81
N GLU A 53 -5.55 -7.34 9.14
CA GLU A 53 -5.15 -6.31 10.10
C GLU A 53 -5.35 -4.88 9.57
N ALA A 54 -5.45 -4.71 8.25
CA ALA A 54 -5.75 -3.41 7.66
C ALA A 54 -7.25 -3.10 7.67
N LEU A 55 -8.11 -4.07 8.02
CA LEU A 55 -9.56 -3.98 7.92
C LEU A 55 -10.02 -3.59 6.51
N VAL A 56 -9.44 -4.26 5.51
CA VAL A 56 -9.78 -4.10 4.09
C VAL A 56 -9.83 -5.45 3.39
N SER A 57 -10.65 -5.54 2.35
CA SER A 57 -10.67 -6.67 1.42
C SER A 57 -10.00 -6.24 0.11
N ILE A 58 -9.12 -7.08 -0.43
CA ILE A 58 -8.44 -6.84 -1.70
C ILE A 58 -8.96 -7.78 -2.79
N SER A 59 -8.98 -7.30 -4.04
CA SER A 59 -9.38 -8.11 -5.18
C SER A 59 -8.58 -7.74 -6.42
N THR A 60 -8.29 -8.73 -7.27
CA THR A 60 -7.74 -8.55 -8.62
C THR A 60 -8.83 -8.36 -9.68
N GLU A 61 -10.10 -8.45 -9.30
CA GLU A 61 -11.26 -8.35 -10.18
C GLU A 61 -12.32 -7.40 -9.63
N ARG A 62 -13.06 -6.75 -10.52
CA ARG A 62 -14.24 -5.94 -10.18
C ARG A 62 -15.34 -6.25 -11.18
N ASN A 63 -16.49 -6.73 -10.70
CA ASN A 63 -17.63 -7.15 -11.52
C ASN A 63 -17.25 -8.22 -12.57
N GLY A 64 -16.40 -9.18 -12.19
CA GLY A 64 -15.89 -10.24 -13.08
C GLY A 64 -14.87 -9.76 -14.14
N ILE A 65 -14.44 -8.50 -14.07
CA ILE A 65 -13.43 -7.94 -14.97
C ILE A 65 -12.09 -7.86 -14.23
N PRO A 66 -11.04 -8.54 -14.73
CA PRO A 66 -9.70 -8.41 -14.19
C PRO A 66 -9.17 -6.97 -14.22
N ILE A 67 -8.37 -6.61 -13.21
CA ILE A 67 -7.75 -5.28 -13.09
C ILE A 67 -6.71 -5.01 -14.19
N GLY A 68 -6.18 -6.06 -14.81
CA GLY A 68 -5.17 -5.96 -15.87
C GLY A 68 -4.97 -7.27 -16.62
N LYS A 69 -3.86 -7.36 -17.36
CA LYS A 69 -3.51 -8.58 -18.12
C LYS A 69 -2.91 -9.63 -17.17
N PRO A 70 -3.38 -10.90 -17.17
CA PRO A 70 -2.80 -11.92 -16.31
C PRO A 70 -1.33 -12.19 -16.63
N THR A 71 -0.56 -12.58 -15.61
CA THR A 71 0.83 -13.03 -15.72
C THR A 71 0.93 -14.54 -15.43
N PRO A 72 2.09 -15.18 -15.67
CA PRO A 72 2.29 -16.59 -15.28
C PRO A 72 2.24 -16.84 -13.76
N VAL A 73 2.33 -15.79 -12.94
CA VAL A 73 2.23 -15.89 -11.48
C VAL A 73 0.75 -15.77 -11.07
N ALA A 74 0.28 -16.74 -10.28
CA ALA A 74 -1.11 -16.77 -9.80
C ALA A 74 -1.51 -15.45 -9.12
N ASN A 75 -2.76 -15.02 -9.33
CA ASN A 75 -3.33 -13.77 -8.79
C ASN A 75 -2.50 -12.50 -9.08
N THR A 76 -1.69 -12.50 -10.14
CA THR A 76 -0.82 -11.38 -10.51
C THR A 76 -1.17 -10.88 -11.91
N TYR A 77 -1.42 -9.56 -12.00
CA TYR A 77 -1.88 -8.90 -13.22
C TYR A 77 -1.00 -7.68 -13.53
N ALA A 78 -0.65 -7.52 -14.80
CA ALA A 78 0.07 -6.36 -15.30
C ALA A 78 -0.89 -5.17 -15.44
N VAL A 79 -0.61 -4.11 -14.67
CA VAL A 79 -1.37 -2.84 -14.69
C VAL A 79 -0.39 -1.66 -14.86
N PRO A 80 0.21 -1.45 -16.05
CA PRO A 80 1.26 -0.43 -16.22
C PRO A 80 0.84 0.99 -15.80
N SER A 81 -0.43 1.36 -16.03
CA SER A 81 -1.00 2.66 -15.67
C SER A 81 -1.05 2.93 -14.15
N SER A 82 -0.85 1.91 -13.32
CA SER A 82 -0.77 2.08 -11.86
C SER A 82 0.55 2.72 -11.42
N MET A 83 1.63 2.57 -12.19
CA MET A 83 2.94 3.10 -11.82
C MET A 83 2.92 4.63 -11.73
N GLU A 84 2.35 5.30 -12.72
CA GLU A 84 2.20 6.77 -12.71
C GLU A 84 1.42 7.24 -11.48
N LYS A 85 0.30 6.59 -11.17
CA LYS A 85 -0.53 6.91 -10.00
C LYS A 85 0.25 6.77 -8.69
N LEU A 86 1.03 5.69 -8.56
CA LEU A 86 1.87 5.45 -7.40
C LEU A 86 2.94 6.55 -7.27
N VAL A 87 3.69 6.83 -8.33
CA VAL A 87 4.76 7.84 -8.33
C VAL A 87 4.20 9.22 -7.98
N MET A 88 3.09 9.63 -8.60
CA MET A 88 2.46 10.92 -8.32
C MET A 88 1.98 11.03 -6.86
N TYR A 89 1.37 9.97 -6.33
CA TYR A 89 0.95 9.93 -4.93
C TYR A 89 2.15 10.03 -3.97
N LEU A 90 3.20 9.24 -4.19
CA LEU A 90 4.39 9.24 -3.33
C LEU A 90 5.11 10.59 -3.38
N ASN A 91 5.27 11.15 -4.58
CA ASN A 91 5.89 12.46 -4.76
C ASN A 91 5.15 13.56 -3.98
N GLN A 92 3.81 13.58 -4.06
CA GLN A 92 2.98 14.51 -3.29
C GLN A 92 3.05 14.24 -1.78
N ARG A 93 2.96 12.97 -1.37
CA ARG A 93 2.86 12.56 0.04
C ARG A 93 4.15 12.76 0.81
N TYR A 94 5.29 12.60 0.15
CA TYR A 94 6.63 12.70 0.71
C TYR A 94 7.39 13.95 0.24
N LYS A 95 6.65 15.00 -0.16
CA LYS A 95 7.18 16.36 -0.38
C LYS A 95 8.35 16.45 -1.36
N ASN A 96 8.24 15.76 -2.49
CA ASN A 96 9.22 15.79 -3.58
C ASN A 96 10.65 15.36 -3.19
N ILE A 97 10.80 14.47 -2.20
CA ILE A 97 12.08 13.77 -1.97
C ILE A 97 12.39 12.94 -3.22
N PRO A 98 13.64 12.93 -3.73
CA PRO A 98 14.03 12.16 -4.91
C PRO A 98 13.54 10.71 -4.83
N LEU A 99 12.88 10.22 -5.88
CA LEU A 99 12.24 8.91 -5.93
C LEU A 99 12.85 8.07 -7.06
N TYR A 100 13.18 6.83 -6.75
CA TYR A 100 13.69 5.84 -7.70
C TYR A 100 12.79 4.61 -7.71
N ILE A 101 12.51 4.10 -8.91
CA ILE A 101 11.90 2.77 -9.08
C ILE A 101 13.03 1.75 -9.01
N THR A 102 12.89 0.75 -8.14
CA THR A 102 13.92 -0.28 -7.87
C THR A 102 13.48 -1.68 -8.27
#